data_AF-A0A0R3PWQ6-F1
#
_entry.id   AF-A0A0R3PWQ6-F1
#
_cell.length_a   1.000
_cell.length_b   1.000
_cell.length_c   1.000
_cell.angle_alpha   90.00
_cell.angle_beta   90.00
_cell.angle_gamma   90.00
#
_symmetry.space_group_name_H-M   'P 1'
#
loop_
_entity.id
_entity.type
_entity.pdbx_description
1 polymer ?
#
loop_
_entity_poly.entity_id
_entity_poly.type
_entity_poly.pdbx_seq_one_letter_code
_entity_poly.pdbx_strand_id
1 'polypeptide(L)'
;MLFLFISKEKFFLFPVPEDPIALPKDVNSNPLRCPIRIQIDKDAVPSHMLEQTLQHLLFCFGFCSMECSAEHNREYPLESSESSGSSLYIHQTGGMFVSLERPSEKLPFFFWAWNHMLTKKYRQDR
;
A
#
# COMPACT_ATOMS: atom_id res chain seq x y z
N MET A 1 2.82 -14.24 -2.72
CA MET A 1 3.80 -13.50 -3.54
C MET A 1 5.02 -13.16 -2.68
N LEU A 2 6.20 -12.87 -3.25
CA LEU A 2 7.36 -12.38 -2.50
C LEU A 2 7.62 -10.91 -2.86
N PHE A 3 7.98 -10.09 -1.88
CA PHE A 3 8.43 -8.72 -2.09
C PHE A 3 9.94 -8.63 -1.89
N LEU A 4 10.63 -8.06 -2.87
CA LEU A 4 12.07 -7.83 -2.88
C LEU A 4 12.33 -6.34 -2.61
N PHE A 5 12.97 -6.04 -1.48
CA PHE A 5 13.48 -4.71 -1.18
C PHE A 5 15.01 -4.69 -1.34
N ILE A 6 15.53 -3.78 -2.16
CA ILE A 6 16.97 -3.63 -2.39
C ILE A 6 17.42 -2.32 -1.74
N SER A 7 18.33 -2.44 -0.78
CA SER A 7 19.10 -1.34 -0.22
C SER A 7 20.53 -1.35 -0.78
N LYS A 8 21.30 -0.27 -0.60
CA LYS A 8 22.64 -0.10 -1.19
C LYS A 8 23.58 -1.30 -1.04
N GLU A 9 23.48 -2.06 0.06
CA GLU A 9 24.39 -3.16 0.38
C GLU A 9 23.68 -4.49 0.68
N LYS A 10 22.35 -4.49 0.77
CA LYS A 10 21.57 -5.66 1.19
C LYS A 10 20.27 -5.73 0.42
N PHE A 11 19.89 -6.94 0.03
CA PHE A 11 18.52 -7.22 -0.40
C PHE A 11 17.77 -7.93 0.72
N PHE A 12 16.46 -7.70 0.78
CA PHE A 12 15.56 -8.32 1.72
C PHE A 12 14.39 -8.91 0.95
N LEU A 13 14.02 -10.14 1.32
CA LEU A 13 12.96 -10.89 0.66
C LEU A 13 11.96 -11.35 1.70
N PHE A 14 10.71 -10.95 1.55
CA PHE A 14 9.65 -11.28 2.50
C PHE A 14 8.39 -11.76 1.76
N PRO A 15 7.61 -12.66 2.36
CA PRO A 15 6.33 -13.04 1.81
C PRO A 15 5.33 -11.91 2.00
N VAL A 16 4.51 -11.69 0.98
CA VAL A 16 3.39 -10.77 1.01
C VAL A 16 2.13 -11.51 0.59
N PRO A 17 0.99 -11.22 1.24
CA PRO A 17 -0.28 -11.79 0.84
C PRO A 17 -0.65 -11.30 -0.56
N GLU A 18 -1.43 -12.12 -1.25
CA GLU A 18 -1.92 -11.81 -2.60
C GLU A 18 -2.82 -10.57 -2.61
N ASP A 19 -3.65 -10.45 -1.58
CA ASP A 19 -4.39 -9.25 -1.25
C ASP A 19 -3.70 -8.60 -0.02
N PRO A 20 -2.98 -7.48 -0.15
CA PRO A 20 -2.36 -6.76 0.98
C PRO A 20 -3.31 -5.88 1.79
N ILE A 21 -4.40 -5.41 1.19
CA ILE A 21 -5.41 -4.54 1.81
C ILE A 21 -6.79 -5.19 1.62
N ALA A 22 -7.13 -6.10 2.53
CA ALA A 22 -8.37 -6.87 2.49
C ALA A 22 -9.59 -6.00 2.79
N LEU A 23 -10.15 -5.38 1.75
CA LEU A 23 -11.27 -4.46 1.91
C LEU A 23 -12.57 -5.23 2.22
N PRO A 24 -13.41 -4.74 3.15
CA PRO A 24 -14.68 -5.41 3.50
C PRO A 24 -15.67 -5.56 2.34
N LYS A 25 -15.47 -4.82 1.25
CA LYS A 25 -16.35 -4.83 0.07
C LYS A 25 -16.01 -5.94 -0.92
N ASP A 26 -14.83 -6.52 -0.82
CA ASP A 26 -14.40 -7.61 -1.69
C ASP A 26 -14.75 -8.96 -1.03
N VAL A 27 -15.53 -9.77 -1.76
CA VAL A 27 -16.01 -11.08 -1.29
C VAL A 27 -14.89 -12.12 -1.17
N ASN A 28 -13.78 -11.92 -1.87
CA ASN A 28 -12.62 -12.81 -1.83
C ASN A 28 -11.61 -12.41 -0.73
N SER A 29 -11.74 -11.21 -0.19
CA SER A 29 -10.89 -10.71 0.89
C SER A 29 -11.22 -11.39 2.21
N ASN A 30 -10.19 -11.71 3.01
CA ASN A 30 -10.41 -12.29 4.33
C ASN A 30 -10.98 -11.23 5.29
N PRO A 31 -12.23 -11.38 5.78
CA PRO A 31 -12.92 -10.35 6.55
C PRO A 31 -12.30 -10.09 7.93
N LEU A 32 -11.44 -10.98 8.44
CA LEU A 32 -10.77 -10.82 9.73
C LEU A 32 -9.53 -9.93 9.66
N ARG A 33 -9.07 -9.58 8.46
CA ARG A 33 -7.88 -8.74 8.25
C ARG A 33 -8.13 -7.27 8.59
N CYS A 34 -9.37 -6.79 8.44
CA CYS A 34 -9.87 -5.47 8.87
C CYS A 34 -8.84 -4.31 8.76
N PRO A 35 -8.48 -3.86 7.54
CA PRO A 35 -7.58 -2.72 7.37
C PRO A 35 -8.14 -1.48 8.08
N ILE A 36 -7.25 -0.73 8.71
CA ILE A 36 -7.60 0.46 9.49
C ILE A 36 -7.68 1.65 8.55
N ARG A 37 -8.82 2.35 8.55
CA ARG A 37 -8.98 3.61 7.83
C ARG A 37 -8.40 4.76 8.63
N ILE A 38 -7.44 5.49 8.05
CA ILE A 38 -6.83 6.68 8.63
C ILE A 38 -7.30 7.89 7.83
N GLN A 39 -8.02 8.79 8.50
CA GLN A 39 -8.49 10.02 7.89
C GLN A 39 -7.40 11.10 7.92
N ILE A 40 -7.41 11.94 6.90
CA ILE A 40 -6.50 13.07 6.79
C ILE A 40 -7.24 14.31 7.29
N ASP A 41 -6.57 15.07 8.14
CA ASP A 41 -7.07 16.36 8.59
C ASP A 41 -7.03 17.36 7.42
N LYS A 42 -8.17 17.99 7.15
CA LYS A 42 -8.36 18.88 6.00
C LYS A 42 -7.51 20.14 6.12
N ASP A 43 -7.27 20.56 7.35
CA ASP A 43 -6.70 21.88 7.65
C ASP A 43 -5.18 21.80 7.92
N ALA A 44 -4.63 20.59 7.99
CA ALA A 44 -3.22 20.36 8.27
C ALA A 44 -2.31 20.65 7.07
N VAL A 45 -2.81 20.50 5.84
CA VAL A 45 -2.03 20.68 4.60
C VAL A 45 -2.86 21.40 3.54
N PRO A 46 -2.34 22.45 2.87
CA PRO A 46 -3.04 23.11 1.77
C PRO A 46 -3.39 22.14 0.64
N SER A 47 -4.62 22.24 0.10
CA SER A 47 -5.15 21.29 -0.89
C SER A 47 -4.24 21.06 -2.09
N HIS A 48 -3.57 22.11 -2.58
CA HIS A 48 -2.68 22.04 -3.74
C HIS A 48 -1.36 21.29 -3.48
N MET A 49 -0.95 21.15 -2.21
CA MET A 49 0.25 20.41 -1.80
C MET A 49 -0.08 19.05 -1.19
N LEU A 50 -1.36 18.75 -1.00
CA LEU A 50 -1.80 17.62 -0.19
C LEU A 50 -1.20 16.31 -0.67
N GLU A 51 -1.40 15.96 -1.93
CA GLU A 51 -0.93 14.69 -2.48
C GLU A 51 0.61 14.53 -2.39
N GLN A 52 1.34 15.56 -2.81
CA GLN A 52 2.81 15.56 -2.74
C GLN A 52 3.30 15.40 -1.30
N THR A 53 2.64 16.06 -0.34
CA THR A 53 2.98 15.96 1.07
C THR A 53 2.73 14.56 1.60
N LEU A 54 1.60 13.94 1.25
CA LEU A 54 1.26 12.58 1.67
C LEU A 54 2.24 11.54 1.12
N GLN A 55 2.62 11.66 -0.15
CA GLN A 55 3.62 10.81 -0.78
C GLN A 55 5.01 11.00 -0.14
N HIS A 56 5.38 12.26 0.15
CA HIS A 56 6.64 12.57 0.82
C HIS A 56 6.68 11.99 2.24
N LEU A 57 5.57 12.08 2.99
CA LEU A 57 5.45 11.47 4.32
C LEU A 57 5.64 9.95 4.25
N LEU A 58 4.97 9.27 3.31
CA LEU A 58 5.16 7.82 3.10
C LEU A 58 6.64 7.48 2.87
N PHE A 59 7.32 8.23 2.00
CA PHE A 59 8.75 8.07 1.75
C PHE A 59 9.59 8.27 3.02
N CYS A 60 9.35 9.35 3.77
CA CYS A 60 10.06 9.63 5.03
C CYS A 60 9.84 8.54 6.08
N PHE A 61 8.65 7.94 6.12
CA PHE A 61 8.33 6.80 6.99
C PHE A 61 8.82 5.46 6.45
N GLY A 62 9.57 5.42 5.34
CA GLY A 62 10.17 4.20 4.80
C GLY A 62 9.19 3.32 4.03
N PHE A 63 8.09 3.88 3.52
CA PHE A 63 7.20 3.20 2.59
C PHE A 63 7.69 3.39 1.15
N CYS A 64 7.55 2.33 0.35
CA CYS A 64 7.87 2.32 -1.07
C CYS A 64 6.64 1.87 -1.86
N SER A 65 6.44 2.43 -3.05
CA SER A 65 5.34 2.02 -3.93
C SER A 65 5.53 0.56 -4.35
N MET A 66 4.45 -0.21 -4.31
CA MET A 66 4.40 -1.59 -4.82
C MET A 66 4.03 -1.64 -6.30
N GLU A 67 3.65 -0.51 -6.90
CA GLU A 67 3.30 -0.44 -8.32
C GLU A 67 4.54 -0.70 -9.17
N CYS A 68 4.48 -1.75 -10.00
CA CYS A 68 5.48 -2.00 -11.01
C CYS A 68 5.17 -1.11 -12.21
N SER A 69 6.05 -0.16 -12.56
CA SER A 69 5.95 0.64 -13.78
C SER A 69 6.28 -0.17 -15.05
N ALA A 70 5.93 -1.46 -15.08
CA ALA A 70 5.99 -2.23 -16.30
C ALA A 70 4.80 -1.81 -17.16
N GLU A 71 5.06 -1.04 -18.20
CA GLU A 71 4.14 -0.87 -19.32
C GLU A 71 3.91 -2.23 -19.99
N HIS A 72 3.06 -3.06 -19.38
CA HIS A 72 2.62 -4.32 -19.96
C HIS A 72 1.28 -4.10 -20.65
N ASN A 73 1.35 -4.23 -21.98
CA ASN A 73 0.24 -4.37 -22.92
C ASN A 73 -1.01 -4.96 -22.25
N ARG A 74 -2.03 -4.12 -22.10
CA ARG A 74 -3.39 -4.49 -21.69
C ARG A 74 -4.05 -5.25 -22.84
N GLU A 75 -3.91 -6.57 -22.88
CA GLU A 75 -4.65 -7.41 -23.83
C GLU A 75 -5.78 -8.25 -23.19
N TYR A 76 -6.09 -8.03 -21.90
CA TYR A 76 -7.28 -8.63 -21.28
C TYR A 76 -8.09 -7.58 -20.50
N PRO A 77 -9.27 -7.17 -21.00
CA PRO A 77 -10.19 -6.34 -20.25
C PRO A 77 -10.97 -7.22 -19.27
N LEU A 78 -10.50 -7.31 -18.03
CA LEU A 78 -11.34 -7.73 -16.91
C LEU A 78 -12.15 -6.51 -16.47
N GLU A 79 -13.39 -6.46 -16.92
CA GLU A 79 -14.40 -5.52 -16.45
C GLU A 79 -14.66 -5.77 -14.95
N SER A 80 -14.29 -4.83 -14.09
CA SER A 80 -15.23 -4.25 -13.12
C SER A 80 -14.58 -3.14 -12.28
N SER A 81 -15.26 -2.00 -12.31
CA SER A 81 -15.18 -0.83 -11.43
C SER A 81 -14.01 0.13 -11.62
N GLU A 82 -14.36 1.30 -12.16
CA GLU A 82 -13.82 2.64 -11.87
C GLU A 82 -12.38 2.67 -11.34
N SER A 83 -11.47 3.22 -12.15
CA SER A 83 -10.13 3.62 -11.72
C SER A 83 -10.20 4.72 -10.64
N SER A 84 -10.65 4.38 -9.44
CA SER A 84 -10.31 5.11 -8.22
C SER A 84 -8.81 4.95 -8.07
N GLY A 85 -8.09 6.07 -8.19
CA GLY A 85 -6.64 6.13 -8.12
C GLY A 85 -6.14 5.78 -6.73
N SER A 86 -6.20 4.50 -6.37
CA SER A 86 -5.55 3.96 -5.19
C SER A 86 -4.09 3.69 -5.51
N SER A 87 -3.20 3.98 -4.57
CA SER A 87 -1.78 3.62 -4.68
C SER A 87 -1.37 2.76 -3.50
N LEU A 88 -0.76 1.62 -3.79
CA LEU A 88 -0.36 0.64 -2.77
C LEU A 88 1.13 0.77 -2.43
N TYR A 89 1.42 0.78 -1.14
CA TYR A 89 2.75 0.93 -0.59
C TYR A 89 3.04 -0.16 0.44
N ILE A 90 4.31 -0.54 0.55
CA ILE A 90 4.83 -1.43 1.60
C ILE A 90 5.97 -0.75 2.34
N HIS A 91 6.01 -0.93 3.66
CA HIS A 91 7.13 -0.47 4.46
C HIS A 91 8.38 -1.32 4.17
N GLN A 92 9.56 -0.71 4.17
CA GLN A 92 10.85 -1.38 3.90
C GLN A 92 11.16 -2.59 4.79
N THR A 93 10.51 -2.71 5.96
CA THR A 93 10.62 -3.90 6.83
C THR A 93 9.76 -5.09 6.36
N GLY A 94 8.94 -4.90 5.32
CA GLY A 94 7.96 -5.86 4.83
C GLY A 94 6.75 -6.04 5.75
N GLY A 95 6.68 -5.36 6.88
CA GLY A 95 5.70 -5.65 7.94
C GLY A 95 4.35 -4.96 7.80
N MET A 96 4.26 -3.91 6.98
CA MET A 96 3.09 -3.03 6.93
C MET A 96 2.79 -2.65 5.49
N PHE A 97 1.50 -2.49 5.21
CA PHE A 97 0.97 -1.98 3.95
C PHE A 97 0.17 -0.72 4.18
N VAL A 98 0.20 0.18 3.20
CA VAL A 98 -0.65 1.36 3.13
C VAL A 98 -1.23 1.48 1.73
N SER A 99 -2.56 1.66 1.61
CA SER A 99 -3.18 2.16 0.37
C SER A 99 -3.57 3.61 0.55
N LEU A 100 -3.19 4.47 -0.40
CA LEU A 100 -3.67 5.86 -0.49
C LEU A 100 -4.88 5.90 -1.44
N GLU A 101 -6.07 6.12 -0.90
CA GLU A 101 -7.32 6.20 -1.66
C GLU A 101 -7.62 7.64 -2.07
N ARG A 102 -7.97 7.87 -3.35
CA ARG A 102 -8.23 9.20 -3.93
C ARG A 102 -9.63 9.30 -4.57
N PRO A 103 -10.69 9.32 -3.75
CA PRO A 103 -12.06 9.52 -4.26
C PRO A 103 -12.26 10.92 -4.87
N SER A 104 -12.93 11.02 -6.02
CA SER A 104 -13.07 12.27 -6.80
C SER A 104 -13.70 13.45 -6.05
N GLU A 105 -14.58 13.20 -5.08
CA GLU A 105 -15.36 14.23 -4.36
C GLU A 105 -15.08 14.27 -2.85
N LYS A 106 -14.09 13.50 -2.38
CA LYS A 106 -13.77 13.40 -0.95
C LYS A 106 -12.28 13.59 -0.74
N LEU A 107 -11.90 13.94 0.48
CA LEU A 107 -10.48 13.97 0.81
C LEU A 107 -9.84 12.58 0.64
N PRO A 108 -8.57 12.54 0.23
CA PRO A 108 -7.79 11.32 0.31
C PRO A 108 -7.77 10.77 1.73
N PHE A 109 -7.59 9.47 1.84
CA PHE A 109 -7.43 8.78 3.11
C PHE A 109 -6.56 7.55 2.92
N PHE A 110 -6.05 7.01 4.02
CA PHE A 110 -5.27 5.78 3.96
C PHE A 110 -6.07 4.59 4.46
N PHE A 111 -5.83 3.43 3.87
CA PHE A 111 -5.97 2.15 4.55
C PHE A 111 -4.59 1.70 5.01
N TRP A 112 -4.51 1.18 6.23
CA TRP A 112 -3.31 0.59 6.80
C TRP A 112 -3.57 -0.84 7.23
N ALA A 113 -2.63 -1.73 6.97
CA ALA A 113 -2.74 -3.13 7.37
C ALA A 113 -1.38 -3.73 7.74
N TRP A 114 -1.42 -4.76 8.60
CA TRP A 114 -0.26 -5.58 8.90
C TRP A 114 -0.02 -6.66 7.85
N ASN A 115 1.25 -6.95 7.59
CA ASN A 115 1.65 -8.16 6.88
C ASN A 115 1.64 -9.38 7.81
N HIS A 116 0.52 -10.11 7.81
CA HIS A 116 0.35 -11.33 8.59
C HIS A 116 1.22 -12.50 8.12
N MET A 117 1.84 -12.44 6.93
CA MET A 117 2.78 -13.46 6.44
C MET A 117 4.20 -13.26 6.98
N LEU A 118 4.51 -12.09 7.55
CA LEU A 118 5.83 -11.78 8.08
C LEU A 118 6.05 -12.44 9.45
N THR A 119 6.62 -13.64 9.42
CA THR A 119 6.98 -14.43 10.61
C THR A 119 8.41 -14.12 11.09
N LYS A 120 8.78 -14.61 12.29
CA LYS A 120 10.10 -14.38 12.89
C LYS A 120 11.28 -14.78 11.99
N LYS A 121 11.13 -15.81 11.15
CA LYS A 121 12.19 -16.29 10.23
C LYS A 121 12.65 -15.26 9.20
N TYR A 122 11.85 -14.24 8.92
CA TYR A 122 12.19 -13.14 7.99
C TYR A 122 12.73 -11.90 8.70
N ARG A 123 12.70 -11.89 10.04
CA ARG A 123 13.36 -10.84 10.82
C ARG A 123 14.82 -11.25 10.95
N GLN A 124 15.73 -10.39 10.51
CA GLN A 124 17.14 -10.57 10.83
C GLN A 124 17.27 -10.45 12.36
N ASP A 125 17.77 -11.51 13.01
CA ASP A 125 18.15 -11.43 14.42
C ASP A 125 19.16 -10.28 14.54
N ARG A 126 18.78 -9.25 15.28
CA ARG A 126 19.67 -8.14 15.64
C ARG A 126 20.45 -8.51 16.89
#